data_AF-A0A3M1AG26-F1
#
_entry.id   AF-A0A3M1AG26-F1
#
_cell.length_a   1.000
_cell.length_b   1.000
_cell.length_c   1.000
_cell.angle_alpha   90.00
_cell.angle_beta   90.00
_cell.angle_gamma   90.00
#
_symmetry.space_group_name_H-M   'P 1'
#
loop_
_entity.id
_entity.type
_entity.pdbx_description
1 polymer ?
#
loop_
_entity_poly.entity_id
_entity_poly.type
_entity_poly.pdbx_seq_one_letter_code
_entity_poly.pdbx_strand_id
1 'polypeptide(L)' 'VNQDGVRSNKVRAKVTERIRHDCVFMVHGFGRTDKRLSRAYGRGASDTQMISRVKVDPIMGGTGMRTNFVTFAPASEAA' A
#
# COMPACT_ATOMS: atom_id res chain seq x y z
N VAL A 1 -6.16 -3.80 2.24
CA VAL A 1 -5.65 -4.85 3.15
C VAL A 1 -4.81 -5.80 2.33
N ASN A 2 -3.68 -6.28 2.83
CA ASN A 2 -2.85 -7.24 2.10
C ASN A 2 -3.15 -8.70 2.49
N GLN A 3 -2.46 -9.65 1.86
CA GLN A 3 -2.62 -11.08 2.10
C GLN A 3 -2.31 -11.53 3.54
N ASP A 4 -1.55 -10.73 4.29
CA ASP A 4 -1.17 -11.01 5.69
C ASP A 4 -2.03 -10.20 6.68
N GLY A 5 -3.16 -9.64 6.23
CA GLY A 5 -4.09 -8.90 7.07
C GLY A 5 -3.68 -7.46 7.38
N VAL A 6 -2.56 -6.98 6.83
CA VAL A 6 -2.09 -5.61 7.08
C VAL A 6 -3.01 -4.61 6.40
N ARG A 7 -3.51 -3.65 7.18
CA ARG A 7 -4.38 -2.57 6.70
C ARG A 7 -3.66 -1.24 6.77
N SER A 8 -3.70 -0.51 5.68
CA SER A 8 -3.28 0.89 5.65
C SER A 8 -4.48 1.83 5.70
N ASN A 9 -4.20 3.12 5.85
CA ASN A 9 -5.17 4.19 5.97
C ASN A 9 -6.07 4.30 4.71
N LYS A 10 -7.20 5.00 4.82
CA LYS A 10 -8.16 5.17 3.73
C LYS A 10 -7.59 6.03 2.59
N VAL A 11 -7.95 5.66 1.36
CA VAL A 11 -7.65 6.41 0.14
C VAL A 11 -8.88 6.45 -0.76
N ARG A 12 -8.96 7.47 -1.63
CA ARG A 12 -9.99 7.55 -2.66
C ARG A 12 -9.63 6.59 -3.80
N ALA A 13 -10.58 5.76 -4.20
CA ALA A 13 -10.44 4.95 -5.40
C ALA A 13 -10.59 5.84 -6.65
N LYS A 14 -9.70 5.66 -7.64
CA LYS A 14 -9.82 6.24 -8.97
C LYS A 14 -10.12 5.12 -9.95
N VAL A 15 -11.40 4.95 -10.30
CA VAL A 15 -11.82 3.96 -11.30
C VAL A 15 -11.41 4.47 -12.68
N THR A 16 -10.68 3.65 -13.44
CA THR A 16 -10.15 4.01 -14.76
C THR A 16 -9.83 2.76 -15.56
N GLU A 17 -9.91 2.86 -16.89
CA GLU A 17 -9.57 1.78 -17.83
C GLU A 17 -8.05 1.65 -18.10
N ARG A 18 -7.21 2.49 -17.48
CA ARG A 18 -5.78 2.59 -17.77
C ARG A 18 -4.90 1.52 -17.09
N ILE A 19 -5.50 0.51 -16.47
CA ILE A 19 -4.79 -0.56 -15.74
C ILE A 19 -5.52 -1.89 -15.94
N ARG A 20 -4.76 -2.99 -15.90
CA ARG A 20 -5.30 -4.35 -15.99
C ARG A 20 -6.27 -4.63 -14.84
N HIS A 21 -7.31 -5.42 -15.10
CA HIS A 21 -8.42 -5.68 -14.16
C HIS A 21 -8.02 -6.37 -12.85
N ASP A 22 -6.85 -7.00 -12.79
CA ASP A 22 -6.35 -7.72 -11.61
C ASP A 22 -5.29 -6.94 -10.81
N CYS A 23 -4.99 -5.71 -11.22
CA CYS A 23 -3.97 -4.88 -10.60
C CYS A 23 -4.58 -3.61 -10.02
N VAL A 24 -3.95 -3.13 -8.95
CA VAL A 24 -4.19 -1.79 -8.42
C VAL A 24 -2.89 -1.01 -8.41
N PHE A 25 -3.01 0.31 -8.54
CA PHE A 25 -1.88 1.22 -8.47
C PHE A 25 -2.12 2.30 -7.41
N MET A 26 -1.05 2.61 -6.67
CA MET A 26 -1.01 3.75 -5.77
C MET A 26 0.39 4.39 -5.81
N VAL A 27 0.44 5.69 -5.52
CA VAL A 27 1.68 6.44 -5.47
C VAL A 27 2.42 6.13 -4.16
N HIS A 28 3.72 5.84 -4.27
CA HIS A 28 4.59 5.60 -3.12
C HIS A 28 4.80 6.87 -2.27
N GLY A 29 5.01 6.69 -0.96
CA GLY A 29 5.47 7.75 -0.05
C GLY A 29 4.40 8.41 0.84
N PHE A 30 3.14 7.97 0.74
CA PHE A 30 2.03 8.42 1.60
C PHE A 30 1.87 7.53 2.85
N GLY A 31 0.93 7.90 3.73
CA GLY A 31 0.59 7.12 4.93
C GLY A 31 1.57 7.31 6.09
N ARG A 32 2.14 8.52 6.24
CA ARG A 32 3.02 8.84 7.37
C ARG A 32 2.25 8.89 8.70
N THR A 33 2.85 8.33 9.74
CA THR A 33 2.27 8.23 11.10
C THR A 33 2.99 9.09 12.14
N ASP A 34 4.02 9.86 11.76
CA ASP A 34 4.68 10.79 12.68
C ASP A 34 3.86 12.09 12.83
N LYS A 35 3.37 12.36 14.05
CA LYS A 35 2.55 13.53 14.38
C LYS A 35 3.29 14.86 14.18
N ARG A 36 4.63 14.88 14.23
CA ARG A 36 5.44 16.08 14.01
C ARG A 36 5.41 16.53 12.54
N LEU A 37 5.16 15.62 11.61
CA LEU A 37 5.01 15.92 10.19
C LEU A 37 3.59 16.41 9.90
N SER A 38 3.22 17.57 10.44
CA SER A 38 1.85 18.11 10.43
C SER A 38 1.16 18.09 9.05
N ARG A 39 1.92 18.28 7.96
CA ARG A 39 1.41 18.24 6.59
C ARG A 39 1.17 16.83 6.03
N ALA A 40 1.96 15.85 6.47
CA ALA A 40 1.94 14.48 5.93
C ALA A 40 1.23 13.47 6.84
N TYR A 41 1.12 13.78 8.14
CA TYR A 41 0.53 12.91 9.15
C TYR A 41 -0.90 12.50 8.77
N GLY A 42 -1.15 11.19 8.71
CA GLY A 42 -2.46 10.62 8.41
C GLY A 42 -2.96 10.87 6.99
N ARG A 43 -2.11 11.32 6.05
CA ARG A 43 -2.50 11.59 4.66
C ARG A 43 -2.21 10.39 3.75
N GLY A 44 -3.27 9.87 3.13
CA GLY A 44 -3.20 8.75 2.19
C GLY A 44 -2.84 7.41 2.85
N ALA A 45 -2.74 6.37 2.04
CA ALA A 45 -2.31 5.03 2.43
C ALA A 45 -0.81 4.85 2.19
N SER A 46 -0.19 3.95 2.94
CA SER A 46 1.19 3.53 2.77
C SER A 46 1.24 2.20 2.01
N ASP A 47 1.88 2.20 0.85
CA ASP A 47 2.23 1.00 0.11
C ASP A 47 3.31 0.19 0.85
N THR A 48 4.31 0.87 1.43
CA THR A 48 5.37 0.23 2.24
C THR A 48 4.78 -0.61 3.37
N GLN A 49 3.77 -0.10 4.07
CA GLN A 49 3.10 -0.83 5.14
C GLN A 49 2.44 -2.13 4.61
N MET A 50 1.95 -2.12 3.37
CA MET A 50 1.28 -3.27 2.74
C MET A 50 2.26 -4.25 2.06
N ILE A 51 3.54 -3.92 1.94
CA ILE A 51 4.60 -4.82 1.46
C ILE A 51 5.10 -5.64 2.66
N SER A 52 4.38 -6.71 3.01
CA SER A 52 4.74 -7.60 4.12
C SER A 52 5.69 -8.72 3.71
N ARG A 53 5.70 -9.08 2.42
CA ARG A 53 6.58 -10.11 1.86
C ARG A 53 7.51 -9.49 0.83
N VAL A 54 8.77 -9.90 0.85
CA VAL A 54 9.75 -9.54 -0.16
C VAL A 54 10.45 -10.80 -0.66
N LYS A 55 10.89 -10.79 -1.92
CA LYS A 55 11.78 -11.82 -2.47
C LYS A 55 13.12 -11.19 -2.77
N VAL A 56 14.18 -11.66 -2.12
CA VAL A 56 15.53 -11.17 -2.37
C VAL A 56 16.17 -12.00 -3.47
N ASP A 57 16.74 -11.35 -4.47
CA ASP A 57 17.57 -11.99 -5.48
C ASP A 57 18.90 -12.43 -4.84
N PRO A 58 19.23 -13.74 -4.83
CA PRO A 58 20.43 -14.23 -4.18
C PRO A 58 21.73 -13.86 -4.90
N ILE A 59 21.68 -13.45 -6.18
CA ILE A 59 22.87 -13.12 -6.98
C ILE A 59 23.24 -11.65 -6.81
N MET A 60 22.28 -10.75 -7.06
CA MET A 60 22.53 -9.30 -7.05
C MET A 60 22.01 -8.57 -5.81
N GLY A 61 21.31 -9.26 -4.89
CA GLY A 61 20.79 -8.68 -3.65
C GLY A 61 19.57 -7.75 -3.82
N GLY A 62 18.94 -7.76 -5.01
CA GLY A 62 17.76 -6.92 -5.29
C GLY A 62 16.52 -7.37 -4.53
N THR A 63 15.69 -6.41 -4.08
CA THR A 63 14.48 -6.69 -3.30
C THR A 63 13.22 -6.61 -4.15
N GLY A 64 12.66 -7.76 -4.52
CA GLY A 64 11.38 -7.89 -5.20
C GLY A 64 10.20 -7.64 -4.25
N MET A 65 9.61 -6.44 -4.33
CA MET A 65 8.50 -6.00 -3.48
C MET A 65 7.10 -6.23 -4.11
N ARG A 66 7.04 -6.48 -5.43
CA ARG A 66 5.78 -6.65 -6.19
C ARG A 66 5.25 -8.09 -6.14
N THR A 67 5.33 -8.70 -4.97
CA THR A 67 4.89 -10.08 -4.68
C THR A 67 3.75 -10.12 -3.65
N ASN A 68 3.20 -8.95 -3.32
CA ASN A 68 2.11 -8.78 -2.36
C ASN A 68 0.79 -8.59 -3.11
N PHE A 69 -0.27 -9.17 -2.55
CA PHE A 69 -1.63 -9.06 -3.07
C PHE A 69 -2.47 -8.25 -2.10
N VAL A 70 -3.40 -7.47 -2.64
CA VAL A 70 -4.24 -6.59 -1.84
C VAL A 70 -5.70 -6.74 -2.22
N THR A 71 -6.56 -6.43 -1.26
CA THR A 71 -8.00 -6.30 -1.47
C THR A 71 -8.51 -5.02 -0.83
N PHE A 72 -9.67 -4.56 -1.31
CA PHE A 72 -10.39 -3.42 -0.75
C PHE A 72 -11.13 -3.85 0.53
N ALA A 73 -11.11 -2.99 1.54
CA ALA A 73 -11.90 -3.16 2.76
C ALA A 73 -12.88 -1.98 2.90
N PRO A 74 -14.04 -2.18 3.52
CA PRO A 74 -15.00 -1.11 3.77
C PRO A 74 -14.36 0.07 4.50
N ALA A 75 -14.78 1.29 4.15
CA ALA A 75 -14.26 2.52 4.75
C ALA A 75 -14.74 2.69 6.21
N SER A 76 -15.89 2.11 6.56
CA SER A 76 -16.52 2.20 7.89
C SER A 76 -15.77 1.49 9.01
N GLU A 77 -14.79 0.63 8.68
CA GLU A 77 -14.05 -0.15 9.67
C GLU A 77 -12.69 0.47 10.04
N ALA A 78 -12.35 1.66 9.54
CA ALA A 78 -11.08 2.32 9.86
C ALA A 78 -11.10 2.91 11.27
N ALA A 79 -10.57 2.14 12.23
CA ALA A 79 -10.18 2.61 13.57
C ALA A 79 -9.11 3.71 13.49
#